data_AF-A0A945GU24-F1
#
_entry.id   AF-A0A945GU24-F1
#
_cell.length_a   1.000
_cell.length_b   1.000
_cell.length_c   1.000
_cell.angle_alpha   90.00
_cell.angle_beta   90.00
_cell.angle_gamma   90.00
#
_symmetry.space_group_name_H-M   'P 1'
#
loop_
_entity.id
_entity.type
_entity.pdbx_description
1 polymer ?
#
loop_
_entity_poly.entity_id
_entity_poly.type
_entity_poly.pdbx_seq_one_letter_code
_entity_poly.pdbx_strand_id
1 'polypeptide(L)'
;MKQRGLGRCEDMTNMQIYARRAGGVAVASDYTPHWAKSGNNHAWSVVIGSDGNGYSPISGVAAKVYRKTFSEQLDSLGAKLDEGEKAPRWLKGKYYKDVTKSYVPTSDVSVVVTPSEHKYAYLCVFNSGHWKAIQWSDIENNVASFSGMGRDILYLPAFFIDEEIVDAGHPFILHKDGSTRTILNEGVKVSVSTYESTSDRVTYEGRTDESISVPLKVGAQYKLHEWADGDWKEISTTIGTEEAMELSEVSSGSLYWLVNTDGDHEERPFTIEDSQIVRW
;
A
#
# COMPACT_ATOMS: atom_id res chain seq x y z
N MET A 1 15.82 -19.82 11.76
CA MET A 1 15.61 -19.59 13.20
C MET A 1 16.47 -20.49 14.10
N LYS A 2 16.16 -21.79 14.30
CA LYS A 2 16.83 -22.60 15.35
C LYS A 2 18.36 -22.77 15.23
N GLN A 3 18.94 -22.84 14.02
CA GLN A 3 20.39 -22.97 13.82
C GLN A 3 21.13 -21.63 13.66
N ARG A 4 20.49 -20.62 13.07
CA ARG A 4 21.14 -19.34 12.71
C ARG A 4 20.72 -18.16 13.59
N GLY A 5 19.72 -18.32 14.46
CA GLY A 5 19.14 -17.24 15.26
C GLY A 5 18.34 -16.19 14.46
N LEU A 6 18.27 -16.32 13.13
CA LEU A 6 17.67 -15.35 12.22
C LEU A 6 16.50 -15.94 11.42
N GLY A 7 15.57 -15.09 10.98
CA GLY A 7 14.40 -15.42 10.16
C GLY A 7 13.61 -14.16 9.76
N ARG A 8 12.71 -14.28 8.79
CA ARG A 8 11.80 -13.19 8.38
C ARG A 8 10.69 -12.98 9.41
N CYS A 9 9.90 -11.92 9.27
CA CYS A 9 8.76 -11.65 10.16
C CYS A 9 7.78 -12.84 10.24
N GLU A 10 7.60 -13.59 9.15
CA GLU A 10 6.79 -14.81 9.13
C GLU A 10 7.41 -15.96 9.93
N ASP A 11 8.74 -16.15 9.85
CA ASP A 11 9.44 -17.18 10.63
C ASP A 11 9.37 -16.89 12.13
N MET A 12 9.56 -15.62 12.50
CA MET A 12 9.43 -15.13 13.87
C MET A 12 8.01 -15.32 14.38
N THR A 13 7.02 -14.94 13.59
CA THR A 13 5.60 -15.12 13.89
C THR A 13 5.25 -16.59 14.09
N ASN A 14 5.68 -17.47 13.20
CA ASN A 14 5.43 -18.91 13.31
C ASN A 14 6.03 -19.49 14.60
N MET A 15 7.27 -19.13 14.94
CA MET A 15 7.92 -19.58 16.17
C MET A 15 7.18 -19.10 17.43
N GLN A 16 6.75 -17.83 17.47
CA GLN A 16 5.96 -17.30 18.57
C GLN A 16 4.61 -18.00 18.71
N ILE A 17 3.94 -18.28 17.59
CA ILE A 17 2.67 -19.00 17.55
C ILE A 17 2.83 -20.42 18.09
N TYR A 18 3.85 -21.16 17.68
CA TYR A 18 4.09 -22.51 18.20
C TYR A 18 4.33 -22.51 19.71
N ALA A 19 5.15 -21.58 20.21
CA ALA A 19 5.43 -21.46 21.64
C ALA A 19 4.16 -21.13 22.45
N ARG A 20 3.35 -20.18 21.98
CA ARG A 20 2.10 -19.78 22.64
C ARG A 20 1.04 -20.89 22.61
N ARG A 21 0.89 -21.59 21.49
CA ARG A 21 -0.04 -22.73 21.37
C ARG A 21 0.37 -23.89 22.28
N ALA A 22 1.67 -24.15 22.44
CA ALA A 22 2.15 -25.15 23.40
C ALA A 22 1.76 -24.81 24.85
N GLY A 23 1.61 -23.52 25.17
CA GLY A 23 1.09 -23.04 26.45
C GLY A 23 -0.43 -22.92 26.54
N GLY A 24 -1.20 -23.40 25.55
CA GLY A 24 -2.67 -23.34 25.55
C GLY A 24 -3.26 -21.96 25.23
N VAL A 25 -2.46 -21.01 24.73
CA VAL A 25 -2.93 -19.66 24.37
C VAL A 25 -3.54 -19.66 22.99
N ALA A 26 -4.78 -19.17 22.87
CA ALA A 26 -5.41 -18.91 21.59
C ALA A 26 -4.67 -17.78 20.86
N VAL A 27 -4.04 -18.11 19.73
CA VAL A 27 -3.19 -17.19 18.97
C VAL A 27 -3.35 -17.43 17.46
N ALA A 28 -3.30 -16.35 16.68
CA ALA A 28 -3.29 -16.38 15.22
C ALA A 28 -2.08 -15.63 14.64
N SER A 29 -1.91 -15.75 13.33
CA SER A 29 -0.98 -14.92 12.54
C SER A 29 -1.81 -13.91 11.77
N ASP A 30 -1.55 -12.64 12.03
CA ASP A 30 -2.06 -11.53 11.23
C ASP A 30 -0.92 -10.98 10.37
N TYR A 31 -1.25 -10.39 9.23
CA TYR A 31 -0.28 -9.84 8.30
C TYR A 31 -0.88 -8.75 7.43
N THR A 32 -0.04 -7.83 6.96
CA THR A 32 -0.34 -6.97 5.83
C THR A 32 0.51 -7.42 4.63
N PRO A 33 -0.09 -7.69 3.45
CA PRO A 33 0.66 -8.00 2.24
C PRO A 33 1.57 -6.86 1.81
N HIS A 34 1.14 -5.61 2.01
CA HIS A 34 1.85 -4.39 1.64
C HIS A 34 1.46 -3.27 2.61
N TRP A 35 2.45 -2.58 3.18
CA TRP A 35 2.18 -1.33 3.89
C TRP A 35 1.73 -0.25 2.91
N ALA A 36 0.83 0.64 3.36
CA ALA A 36 0.23 1.65 2.50
C ALA A 36 1.08 2.92 2.37
N LYS A 37 1.90 3.25 3.38
CA LYS A 37 2.77 4.44 3.45
C LYS A 37 4.27 4.12 3.59
N SER A 38 4.68 2.89 3.29
CA SER A 38 6.08 2.44 3.32
C SER A 38 6.27 1.23 2.40
N GLY A 39 7.52 0.83 2.19
CA GLY A 39 7.85 -0.43 1.53
C GLY A 39 7.48 -1.67 2.34
N ASN A 40 7.68 -2.82 1.73
CA ASN A 40 7.67 -4.15 2.36
C ASN A 40 6.29 -4.68 2.84
N ASN A 41 6.28 -5.94 3.29
CA ASN A 41 5.17 -6.62 3.95
C ASN A 41 5.49 -6.87 5.44
N HIS A 42 4.49 -7.22 6.24
CA HIS A 42 4.72 -7.58 7.63
C HIS A 42 3.77 -8.67 8.13
N ALA A 43 4.25 -9.51 9.05
CA ALA A 43 3.46 -10.52 9.74
C ALA A 43 3.79 -10.54 11.23
N TRP A 44 2.77 -10.71 12.05
CA TRP A 44 2.87 -10.72 13.50
C TRP A 44 1.93 -11.75 14.13
N SER A 45 2.20 -12.09 15.38
CA SER A 45 1.40 -13.01 16.17
C SER A 45 0.41 -12.24 17.05
N VAL A 46 -0.85 -12.66 17.07
CA VAL A 46 -1.92 -11.98 17.80
C VAL A 46 -2.60 -12.93 18.77
N VAL A 47 -2.77 -12.52 20.03
CA VAL A 47 -3.56 -13.28 21.01
C VAL A 47 -5.04 -13.03 20.74
N ILE A 48 -5.82 -14.11 20.76
CA ILE A 48 -7.25 -14.09 20.46
C ILE A 48 -8.02 -14.05 21.78
N GLY A 49 -8.83 -13.00 21.94
CA GLY A 49 -9.76 -12.84 23.05
C GLY A 49 -10.96 -13.77 22.95
N SER A 50 -11.76 -13.83 24.01
CA SER A 50 -12.97 -14.65 24.08
C SER A 50 -14.05 -14.23 23.07
N ASP A 51 -13.98 -13.01 22.56
CA ASP A 51 -14.85 -12.48 21.50
C ASP A 51 -14.40 -12.90 20.09
N GLY A 52 -13.31 -13.67 19.97
CA GLY A 52 -12.72 -14.09 18.69
C GLY A 52 -11.89 -13.01 18.00
N ASN A 53 -11.82 -11.80 18.58
CA ASN A 53 -10.99 -10.73 18.08
C ASN A 53 -9.58 -10.85 18.65
N GLY A 54 -8.65 -10.21 17.97
CA GLY A 54 -7.28 -10.13 18.43
C GLY A 54 -6.69 -8.84 17.92
N TYR A 55 -5.89 -8.19 18.74
CA TYR A 55 -5.21 -6.95 18.42
C TYR A 55 -3.73 -7.06 18.78
N SER A 56 -2.91 -6.45 17.94
CA SER A 56 -1.51 -6.13 18.25
C SER A 56 -1.30 -4.68 17.83
N PRO A 57 -0.58 -3.87 18.63
CA PRO A 57 -0.10 -2.58 18.16
C PRO A 57 0.67 -2.75 16.84
N ILE A 58 0.31 -1.95 15.86
CA ILE A 58 1.04 -1.82 14.60
C ILE A 58 1.59 -0.39 14.52
N SER A 59 2.78 -0.23 13.97
CA SER A 59 3.41 1.08 13.78
C SER A 59 3.23 1.61 12.35
N GLY A 60 3.08 0.71 11.38
CA GLY A 60 2.82 1.06 9.98
C GLY A 60 1.36 1.41 9.69
N VAL A 61 1.13 2.00 8.51
CA VAL A 61 -0.21 2.34 8.01
C VAL A 61 -0.74 1.21 7.13
N ALA A 62 -1.78 0.52 7.60
CA ALA A 62 -2.37 -0.61 6.89
C ALA A 62 -3.61 -0.22 6.07
N ALA A 63 -3.58 -0.49 4.77
CA ALA A 63 -4.79 -0.51 3.95
C ALA A 63 -5.67 -1.72 4.27
N LYS A 64 -5.02 -2.86 4.55
CA LYS A 64 -5.64 -4.12 4.93
C LYS A 64 -4.78 -4.89 5.92
N VAL A 65 -5.44 -5.60 6.82
CA VAL A 65 -4.83 -6.62 7.68
C VAL A 65 -5.63 -7.90 7.52
N TYR A 66 -4.92 -8.99 7.21
CA TYR A 66 -5.50 -10.31 7.04
C TYR A 66 -5.02 -11.26 8.12
N ARG A 67 -5.92 -12.11 8.60
CA ARG A 67 -5.63 -13.19 9.53
C ARG A 67 -5.55 -14.51 8.78
N LYS A 68 -4.45 -15.25 8.94
CA LYS A 68 -4.35 -16.63 8.44
C LYS A 68 -5.34 -17.52 9.15
N THR A 69 -6.12 -18.29 8.39
CA THR A 69 -7.10 -19.25 8.89
C THR A 69 -6.66 -20.68 8.59
N PHE A 70 -7.22 -21.65 9.31
CA PHE A 70 -7.09 -23.08 8.95
C PHE A 70 -8.22 -23.54 8.04
N SER A 71 -9.43 -23.01 8.26
CA SER A 71 -10.58 -23.23 7.40
C SER A 71 -10.48 -22.39 6.14
N GLU A 72 -10.97 -22.94 5.04
CA GLU A 72 -11.21 -22.17 3.81
C GLU A 72 -12.21 -21.06 4.06
N GLN A 73 -11.98 -19.91 3.44
CA GLN A 73 -12.90 -18.78 3.38
C GLN A 73 -13.47 -18.77 1.96
N LEU A 74 -14.72 -19.25 1.82
CA LEU A 74 -15.36 -19.48 0.53
C LEU A 74 -15.70 -18.17 -0.21
N ASP A 75 -15.67 -17.06 0.50
CA ASP A 75 -15.83 -15.70 0.00
C ASP A 75 -14.51 -15.06 -0.44
N SER A 76 -13.36 -15.73 -0.28
CA SER A 76 -12.06 -15.21 -0.77
C SER A 76 -11.97 -15.28 -2.30
N LEU A 77 -11.12 -14.43 -2.90
CA LEU A 77 -10.90 -14.46 -4.36
C LEU A 77 -10.47 -15.86 -4.79
N GLY A 78 -9.49 -16.44 -4.09
CA GLY A 78 -8.98 -17.77 -4.38
C GLY A 78 -10.05 -18.86 -4.44
N ALA A 79 -11.13 -18.73 -3.66
CA ALA A 79 -12.24 -19.68 -3.68
C ALA A 79 -13.23 -19.44 -4.85
N LYS A 80 -13.30 -18.22 -5.36
CA LYS A 80 -14.16 -17.83 -6.50
C LYS A 80 -13.50 -17.97 -7.88
N LEU A 81 -12.17 -18.00 -7.94
CA LEU A 81 -11.44 -18.13 -9.20
C LEU A 81 -11.72 -19.48 -9.88
N ASP A 82 -11.89 -19.45 -11.20
CA ASP A 82 -11.92 -20.65 -12.02
C ASP A 82 -10.52 -21.31 -12.08
N GLU A 83 -10.47 -22.59 -12.42
CA GLU A 83 -9.18 -23.29 -12.57
C GLU A 83 -8.33 -22.63 -13.66
N GLY A 84 -7.11 -22.22 -13.28
CA GLY A 84 -6.18 -21.52 -14.19
C GLY A 84 -6.42 -20.02 -14.33
N GLU A 85 -7.47 -19.45 -13.71
CA GLU A 85 -7.70 -18.01 -13.72
C GLU A 85 -6.57 -17.25 -13.01
N LYS A 86 -6.05 -16.21 -13.66
CA LYS A 86 -4.93 -15.41 -13.17
C LYS A 86 -5.42 -14.36 -12.18
N ALA A 87 -4.67 -14.20 -11.08
CA ALA A 87 -4.88 -13.14 -10.09
C ALA A 87 -3.57 -12.87 -9.33
N PRO A 88 -3.44 -11.70 -8.66
CA PRO A 88 -2.29 -11.39 -7.84
C PRO A 88 -1.99 -12.50 -6.83
N ARG A 89 -0.70 -12.86 -6.73
CA ARG A 89 -0.27 -14.13 -6.11
C ARG A 89 -0.86 -14.39 -4.73
N TRP A 90 -0.84 -13.39 -3.84
CA TRP A 90 -1.28 -13.59 -2.46
C TRP A 90 -2.82 -13.63 -2.33
N LEU A 91 -3.55 -12.96 -3.24
CA LEU A 91 -5.01 -12.95 -3.26
C LEU A 91 -5.63 -14.29 -3.68
N LYS A 92 -4.87 -15.13 -4.42
CA LYS A 92 -5.24 -16.50 -4.76
C LYS A 92 -5.40 -17.44 -3.56
N GLY A 93 -5.00 -17.01 -2.36
CA GLY A 93 -5.19 -17.79 -1.14
C GLY A 93 -6.67 -18.01 -0.78
N LYS A 94 -6.95 -19.13 -0.10
CA LYS A 94 -8.27 -19.44 0.48
C LYS A 94 -8.29 -19.40 2.01
N TYR A 95 -7.13 -19.18 2.62
CA TYR A 95 -6.90 -19.37 4.06
C TYR A 95 -6.55 -18.05 4.76
N TYR A 96 -7.32 -17.01 4.43
CA TYR A 96 -7.19 -15.71 5.07
C TYR A 96 -8.56 -15.06 5.23
N LYS A 97 -8.74 -14.28 6.30
CA LYS A 97 -9.91 -13.43 6.48
C LYS A 97 -9.48 -11.99 6.75
N ASP A 98 -10.28 -11.03 6.31
CA ASP A 98 -10.07 -9.61 6.60
C ASP A 98 -10.36 -9.32 8.08
N VAL A 99 -9.40 -8.70 8.77
CA VAL A 99 -9.51 -8.25 10.16
C VAL A 99 -9.13 -6.78 10.32
N THR A 100 -9.12 -6.02 9.24
CA THR A 100 -8.64 -4.61 9.18
C THR A 100 -9.36 -3.72 10.20
N LYS A 101 -10.68 -3.92 10.39
CA LYS A 101 -11.50 -3.16 11.36
C LYS A 101 -11.04 -3.31 12.81
N SER A 102 -10.30 -4.36 13.14
CA SER A 102 -9.72 -4.55 14.48
C SER A 102 -8.46 -3.71 14.71
N TYR A 103 -7.89 -3.12 13.66
CA TYR A 103 -6.62 -2.39 13.70
C TYR A 103 -6.78 -0.90 13.42
N VAL A 104 -7.60 -0.53 12.42
CA VAL A 104 -7.72 0.86 11.94
C VAL A 104 -9.16 1.21 11.59
N PRO A 105 -9.55 2.51 11.60
CA PRO A 105 -10.79 2.97 11.00
C PRO A 105 -10.84 2.62 9.50
N THR A 106 -12.01 2.18 9.04
CA THR A 106 -12.20 1.76 7.65
C THR A 106 -13.39 2.45 7.00
N SER A 107 -13.38 2.54 5.66
CA SER A 107 -14.55 2.90 4.84
C SER A 107 -14.74 1.87 3.73
N ASP A 108 -15.99 1.69 3.31
CA ASP A 108 -16.29 1.04 2.04
C ASP A 108 -16.14 2.09 0.93
N VAL A 109 -15.53 1.72 -0.18
CA VAL A 109 -15.31 2.62 -1.32
C VAL A 109 -15.79 1.98 -2.61
N SER A 110 -16.53 2.75 -3.41
CA SER A 110 -16.95 2.35 -4.74
C SER A 110 -16.28 3.25 -5.76
N VAL A 111 -15.71 2.64 -6.79
CA VAL A 111 -14.97 3.32 -7.85
C VAL A 111 -15.53 2.91 -9.20
N VAL A 112 -15.66 3.88 -10.10
CA VAL A 112 -15.95 3.60 -11.51
C VAL A 112 -14.65 3.12 -12.14
N VAL A 113 -14.71 1.97 -12.79
CA VAL A 113 -13.59 1.42 -13.56
C VAL A 113 -13.83 1.62 -15.06
N THR A 114 -12.74 1.65 -15.83
CA THR A 114 -12.79 1.65 -17.30
C THR A 114 -13.61 0.44 -17.78
N PRO A 115 -14.54 0.62 -18.74
CA PRO A 115 -15.32 -0.50 -19.26
C PRO A 115 -14.43 -1.65 -19.74
N SER A 116 -14.72 -2.86 -19.26
CA SER A 116 -13.93 -4.04 -19.59
C SER A 116 -14.75 -5.33 -19.46
N GLU A 117 -14.23 -6.40 -20.05
CA GLU A 117 -14.78 -7.76 -19.89
C GLU A 117 -14.22 -8.48 -18.64
N HIS A 118 -13.42 -7.78 -17.82
CA HIS A 118 -12.83 -8.38 -16.61
C HIS A 118 -13.91 -8.57 -15.55
N LYS A 119 -13.90 -9.75 -14.88
CA LYS A 119 -14.82 -10.07 -13.78
C LYS A 119 -14.50 -9.31 -12.50
N TYR A 120 -13.20 -9.08 -12.26
CA TYR A 120 -12.70 -8.55 -11.00
C TYR A 120 -11.87 -7.29 -11.23
N ALA A 121 -12.03 -6.31 -10.35
CA ALA A 121 -11.12 -5.19 -10.18
C ALA A 121 -10.31 -5.38 -8.89
N TYR A 122 -9.15 -4.78 -8.88
CA TYR A 122 -8.24 -4.75 -7.73
C TYR A 122 -8.08 -3.31 -7.26
N LEU A 123 -7.89 -3.15 -5.96
CA LEU A 123 -7.49 -1.88 -5.38
C LEU A 123 -6.05 -2.01 -4.91
N CYS A 124 -5.20 -1.09 -5.34
CA CYS A 124 -3.76 -1.14 -5.13
C CYS A 124 -3.30 -0.05 -4.14
N VAL A 125 -2.25 -0.36 -3.39
CA VAL A 125 -1.44 0.63 -2.66
C VAL A 125 -0.08 0.77 -3.33
N PHE A 126 0.57 1.93 -3.16
CA PHE A 126 1.93 2.12 -3.61
C PHE A 126 2.90 1.56 -2.56
N ASN A 127 3.79 0.65 -2.95
CA ASN A 127 4.71 -0.06 -2.04
C ASN A 127 6.00 -0.41 -2.80
N SER A 128 7.14 0.09 -2.31
CA SER A 128 8.47 -0.10 -2.90
C SER A 128 8.52 0.19 -4.41
N GLY A 129 8.09 1.40 -4.80
CA GLY A 129 8.11 1.85 -6.20
C GLY A 129 7.03 1.27 -7.12
N HIS A 130 6.12 0.43 -6.61
CA HIS A 130 5.14 -0.27 -7.43
C HIS A 130 3.72 -0.19 -6.87
N TRP A 131 2.73 -0.15 -7.75
CA TRP A 131 1.34 -0.42 -7.38
C TRP A 131 1.15 -1.91 -7.11
N LYS A 132 0.66 -2.24 -5.91
CA LYS A 132 0.43 -3.62 -5.46
C LYS A 132 -1.02 -3.81 -5.05
N ALA A 133 -1.70 -4.78 -5.67
CA ALA A 133 -3.06 -5.14 -5.31
C ALA A 133 -3.14 -5.56 -3.83
N ILE A 134 -4.00 -4.86 -3.09
CA ILE A 134 -4.23 -5.08 -1.66
C ILE A 134 -5.64 -5.60 -1.37
N GLN A 135 -6.60 -5.36 -2.27
CA GLN A 135 -7.96 -5.88 -2.17
C GLN A 135 -8.56 -6.11 -3.57
N TRP A 136 -9.66 -6.84 -3.66
CA TRP A 136 -10.38 -7.13 -4.90
C TRP A 136 -11.90 -6.96 -4.70
N SER A 137 -12.63 -6.85 -5.81
CA SER A 137 -14.09 -6.83 -5.88
C SER A 137 -14.56 -7.40 -7.22
N ASP A 138 -15.76 -7.99 -7.24
CA ASP A 138 -16.53 -8.19 -8.47
C ASP A 138 -16.80 -6.82 -9.14
N ILE A 139 -16.90 -6.80 -10.47
CA ILE A 139 -17.28 -5.61 -11.25
C ILE A 139 -18.75 -5.73 -11.67
N GLU A 140 -19.56 -4.72 -11.32
CA GLU A 140 -20.96 -4.63 -11.72
C GLU A 140 -21.22 -3.27 -12.37
N ASN A 141 -21.68 -3.25 -13.62
CA ASN A 141 -21.93 -2.02 -14.38
C ASN A 141 -20.74 -1.05 -14.38
N ASN A 142 -19.53 -1.58 -14.56
CA ASN A 142 -18.26 -0.84 -14.49
C ASN A 142 -18.01 -0.14 -13.14
N VAL A 143 -18.58 -0.66 -12.05
CA VAL A 143 -18.32 -0.21 -10.69
C VAL A 143 -17.76 -1.37 -9.88
N ALA A 144 -16.67 -1.10 -9.16
CA ALA A 144 -16.07 -2.03 -8.19
C ALA A 144 -16.23 -1.46 -6.78
N SER A 145 -16.66 -2.29 -5.82
CA SER A 145 -16.92 -1.86 -4.44
C SER A 145 -16.04 -2.62 -3.46
N PHE A 146 -15.07 -1.93 -2.89
CA PHE A 146 -14.11 -2.48 -1.95
C PHE A 146 -14.53 -2.17 -0.52
N SER A 147 -14.87 -3.21 0.24
CA SER A 147 -15.30 -3.06 1.63
C SER A 147 -14.11 -2.87 2.57
N GLY A 148 -14.30 -2.12 3.66
CA GLY A 148 -13.40 -2.07 4.82
C GLY A 148 -11.98 -1.61 4.52
N MET A 149 -11.79 -0.64 3.63
CA MET A 149 -10.47 -0.08 3.30
C MET A 149 -9.97 0.84 4.41
N GLY A 150 -8.70 0.69 4.80
CA GLY A 150 -8.03 1.62 5.71
C GLY A 150 -8.05 3.06 5.18
N ARG A 151 -8.15 4.03 6.08
CA ARG A 151 -8.25 5.46 5.72
C ARG A 151 -6.89 6.15 5.74
N ASP A 152 -6.86 7.37 5.21
CA ASP A 152 -5.68 8.23 5.04
C ASP A 152 -4.66 7.69 4.02
N ILE A 153 -5.12 7.09 2.93
CA ILE A 153 -4.28 6.31 2.01
C ILE A 153 -4.58 6.69 0.55
N LEU A 154 -3.52 6.72 -0.26
CA LEU A 154 -3.58 6.79 -1.72
C LEU A 154 -3.81 5.39 -2.31
N TYR A 155 -4.82 5.28 -3.17
CA TYR A 155 -5.22 4.05 -3.83
C TYR A 155 -5.23 4.22 -5.36
N LEU A 156 -4.98 3.12 -6.07
CA LEU A 156 -5.18 3.01 -7.52
C LEU A 156 -6.10 1.82 -7.83
N PRO A 157 -7.27 2.02 -8.46
CA PRO A 157 -8.04 0.92 -9.03
C PRO A 157 -7.32 0.34 -10.25
N ALA A 158 -7.30 -0.98 -10.36
CA ALA A 158 -6.53 -1.68 -11.38
C ALA A 158 -7.20 -2.98 -11.85
N PHE A 159 -6.87 -3.39 -13.08
CA PHE A 159 -7.01 -4.74 -13.57
C PHE A 159 -5.72 -5.53 -13.35
N PHE A 160 -5.83 -6.85 -13.48
CA PHE A 160 -4.68 -7.75 -13.51
C PHE A 160 -4.63 -8.45 -14.87
N ILE A 161 -3.76 -7.97 -15.75
CA ILE A 161 -3.69 -8.37 -17.16
C ILE A 161 -2.28 -8.89 -17.41
N ASP A 162 -2.15 -10.10 -17.96
CA ASP A 162 -0.87 -10.72 -18.28
C ASP A 162 0.15 -10.72 -17.11
N GLU A 163 -0.37 -10.91 -15.90
CA GLU A 163 0.39 -10.92 -14.64
C GLU A 163 0.91 -9.56 -14.16
N GLU A 164 0.47 -8.48 -14.82
CA GLU A 164 0.79 -7.10 -14.48
C GLU A 164 -0.42 -6.34 -13.94
N ILE A 165 -0.12 -5.31 -13.15
CA ILE A 165 -1.12 -4.34 -12.66
C ILE A 165 -1.27 -3.26 -13.72
N VAL A 166 -2.48 -3.12 -14.26
CA VAL A 166 -2.84 -2.10 -15.25
C VAL A 166 -3.92 -1.23 -14.63
N ASP A 167 -3.80 0.10 -14.71
CA ASP A 167 -4.79 0.99 -14.12
C ASP A 167 -6.19 0.76 -14.75
N ALA A 168 -7.20 0.79 -13.88
CA ALA A 168 -8.59 0.64 -14.25
C ALA A 168 -9.37 1.94 -14.04
N GLY A 169 -8.69 3.03 -13.72
CA GLY A 169 -9.30 4.32 -13.39
C GLY A 169 -8.29 5.23 -12.70
N HIS A 170 -8.76 6.40 -12.27
CA HIS A 170 -7.88 7.40 -11.65
C HIS A 170 -7.46 6.99 -10.23
N PRO A 171 -6.20 7.30 -9.82
CA PRO A 171 -5.84 7.24 -8.41
C PRO A 171 -6.73 8.14 -7.58
N PHE A 172 -6.92 7.80 -6.31
CA PHE A 172 -7.70 8.61 -5.37
C PHE A 172 -7.15 8.48 -3.95
N ILE A 173 -7.40 9.50 -3.15
CA ILE A 173 -7.12 9.50 -1.72
C ILE A 173 -8.40 9.18 -0.98
N LEU A 174 -8.34 8.21 -0.06
CA LEU A 174 -9.35 8.00 0.96
C LEU A 174 -8.89 8.72 2.23
N HIS A 175 -9.52 9.84 2.57
CA HIS A 175 -9.15 10.67 3.71
C HIS A 175 -9.51 10.05 5.05
N LYS A 176 -8.97 10.61 6.14
CA LYS A 176 -9.18 10.16 7.54
C LYS A 176 -10.65 10.10 7.94
N ASP A 177 -11.47 11.04 7.47
CA ASP A 177 -12.90 11.11 7.75
C ASP A 177 -13.72 10.09 6.95
N GLY A 178 -13.11 9.46 5.93
CA GLY A 178 -13.74 8.49 5.05
C GLY A 178 -14.24 9.08 3.72
N SER A 179 -14.06 10.38 3.48
CA SER A 179 -14.29 11.00 2.17
C SER A 179 -13.22 10.61 1.15
N THR A 180 -13.55 10.72 -0.13
CA THR A 180 -12.62 10.42 -1.22
C THR A 180 -12.31 11.65 -2.07
N ARG A 181 -11.08 11.75 -2.56
CA ARG A 181 -10.64 12.75 -3.55
C ARG A 181 -9.96 12.06 -4.71
N THR A 182 -10.57 12.10 -5.88
CA THR A 182 -9.98 11.58 -7.13
C THR A 182 -8.90 12.53 -7.65
N ILE A 183 -7.82 11.96 -8.19
CA ILE A 183 -6.72 12.70 -8.81
C ILE A 183 -6.90 12.67 -10.33
N LEU A 184 -7.24 13.82 -10.91
CA LEU A 184 -7.58 13.95 -12.33
C LEU A 184 -6.46 14.60 -13.15
N ASN A 185 -5.37 15.01 -12.53
CA ASN A 185 -4.31 15.84 -13.13
C ASN A 185 -4.80 17.23 -13.60
N GLU A 186 -5.98 17.65 -13.14
CA GLU A 186 -6.55 18.96 -13.41
C GLU A 186 -6.34 19.88 -12.20
N GLY A 187 -5.64 21.00 -12.41
CA GLY A 187 -5.34 21.92 -11.32
C GLY A 187 -4.65 23.20 -11.81
N VAL A 188 -4.42 24.11 -10.87
CA VAL A 188 -3.64 25.32 -11.15
C VAL A 188 -2.16 25.00 -11.09
N LYS A 189 -1.38 25.66 -11.95
CA LYS A 189 0.07 25.59 -11.90
C LYS A 189 0.59 26.35 -10.70
N VAL A 190 1.46 25.70 -9.92
CA VAL A 190 2.06 26.22 -8.70
C VAL A 190 3.54 25.89 -8.66
N SER A 191 4.29 26.64 -7.86
CA SER A 191 5.66 26.30 -7.47
C SER A 191 5.66 25.89 -6.00
N VAL A 192 6.33 24.78 -5.70
CA VAL A 192 6.55 24.31 -4.32
C VAL A 192 8.03 23.99 -4.14
N SER A 193 8.52 24.07 -2.91
CA SER A 193 9.92 23.77 -2.60
C SER A 193 10.02 22.69 -1.52
N THR A 194 11.02 21.81 -1.62
CA THR A 194 11.28 20.77 -0.61
C THR A 194 12.76 20.66 -0.27
N TYR A 195 13.05 20.40 1.01
CA TYR A 195 14.38 20.02 1.48
C TYR A 195 14.55 18.51 1.65
N GLU A 196 13.48 17.76 1.40
CA GLU A 196 13.39 16.34 1.77
C GLU A 196 12.74 15.49 0.67
N SER A 197 13.08 14.21 0.68
CA SER A 197 12.32 13.12 0.08
C SER A 197 11.97 12.10 1.18
N THR A 198 11.62 10.86 0.84
CA THR A 198 11.40 9.80 1.82
C THR A 198 12.25 8.58 1.53
N SER A 199 12.49 7.78 2.56
CA SER A 199 13.17 6.48 2.44
C SER A 199 12.64 5.56 3.53
N ASP A 200 12.91 4.26 3.40
CA ASP A 200 12.58 3.31 4.45
C ASP A 200 13.43 3.56 5.69
N ARG A 201 12.78 3.51 6.85
CA ARG A 201 13.49 3.57 8.12
C ARG A 201 14.24 2.25 8.31
N VAL A 202 15.57 2.30 8.44
CA VAL A 202 16.37 1.21 9.01
C VAL A 202 16.91 1.68 10.35
N THR A 203 16.23 1.34 11.44
CA THR A 203 16.75 1.61 12.80
C THR A 203 17.80 0.59 13.20
N TYR A 204 18.60 0.90 14.22
CA TYR A 204 19.48 -0.05 14.90
C TYR A 204 18.74 -1.31 15.41
N GLU A 205 17.40 -1.26 15.53
CA GLU A 205 16.54 -2.41 15.85
C GLU A 205 16.00 -3.19 14.63
N GLY A 206 16.39 -2.83 13.40
CA GLY A 206 16.04 -3.58 12.18
C GLY A 206 14.55 -3.55 11.79
N ARG A 207 13.79 -2.55 12.25
CA ARG A 207 12.38 -2.33 11.80
C ARG A 207 12.37 -1.63 10.46
N THR A 208 11.51 -2.07 9.54
CA THR A 208 11.34 -1.55 8.17
C THR A 208 9.87 -1.23 7.81
N ASP A 209 9.02 -1.02 8.82
CA ASP A 209 7.56 -0.88 8.64
C ASP A 209 7.10 0.59 8.48
N GLU A 210 8.03 1.53 8.34
CA GLU A 210 7.75 2.97 8.28
C GLU A 210 8.65 3.66 7.24
N SER A 211 8.04 4.56 6.47
CA SER A 211 8.78 5.53 5.65
C SER A 211 9.04 6.79 6.48
N ILE A 212 10.24 7.36 6.36
CA ILE A 212 10.63 8.60 7.04
C ILE A 212 11.04 9.65 6.02
N SER A 213 10.83 10.92 6.38
CA SER A 213 11.37 12.02 5.59
C SER A 213 12.89 12.11 5.81
N VAL A 214 13.63 12.23 4.71
CA VAL A 214 15.09 12.31 4.70
C VAL A 214 15.53 13.53 3.90
N PRO A 215 16.57 14.25 4.33
CA PRO A 215 17.09 15.38 3.55
C PRO A 215 17.51 14.97 2.14
N LEU A 216 17.38 15.89 1.18
CA LEU A 216 17.95 15.71 -0.14
C LEU A 216 19.48 15.57 -0.04
N LYS A 217 20.04 14.61 -0.78
CA LYS A 217 21.47 14.37 -0.81
C LYS A 217 22.14 15.34 -1.78
N VAL A 218 23.08 16.13 -1.27
CA VAL A 218 23.87 17.06 -2.09
C VAL A 218 24.63 16.29 -3.16
N GLY A 219 24.49 16.72 -4.42
CA GLY A 219 25.12 16.09 -5.58
C GLY A 219 24.42 14.86 -6.12
N ALA A 220 23.38 14.34 -5.44
CA ALA A 220 22.58 13.24 -5.98
C ALA A 220 21.57 13.74 -7.02
N GLN A 221 21.30 12.92 -8.02
CA GLN A 221 20.31 13.24 -9.05
C GLN A 221 18.92 12.77 -8.62
N TYR A 222 17.93 13.64 -8.80
CA TYR A 222 16.53 13.39 -8.53
C TYR A 222 15.72 13.56 -9.80
N LYS A 223 14.75 12.65 -10.00
CA LYS A 223 13.77 12.71 -11.08
C LYS A 223 12.40 12.95 -10.50
N LEU A 224 11.70 13.95 -11.02
CA LEU A 224 10.30 14.16 -10.72
C LEU A 224 9.46 13.47 -11.77
N HIS A 225 8.59 12.57 -11.33
CA HIS A 225 7.60 11.90 -12.16
C HIS A 225 6.20 12.42 -11.85
N GLU A 226 5.37 12.54 -12.87
CA GLU A 226 3.91 12.76 -12.77
C GLU A 226 3.19 11.48 -13.20
N TRP A 227 2.16 11.07 -12.46
CA TRP A 227 1.32 9.95 -12.86
C TRP A 227 0.38 10.37 -13.98
N ALA A 228 0.58 9.86 -15.19
CA ALA A 228 -0.24 10.18 -16.35
C ALA A 228 -0.32 8.99 -17.32
N ASP A 229 -1.48 8.79 -17.93
CA ASP A 229 -1.74 7.73 -18.91
C ASP A 229 -1.34 6.33 -18.40
N GLY A 230 -1.69 6.03 -17.14
CA GLY A 230 -1.44 4.74 -16.50
C GLY A 230 0.00 4.47 -16.08
N ASP A 231 0.87 5.48 -16.08
CA ASP A 231 2.30 5.31 -15.87
C ASP A 231 3.00 6.55 -15.26
N TRP A 232 4.21 6.37 -14.71
CA TRP A 232 5.02 7.45 -14.14
C TRP A 232 5.85 8.15 -15.22
N LYS A 233 5.40 9.31 -15.70
CA LYS A 233 6.09 10.10 -16.72
C LYS A 233 7.09 11.05 -16.07
N GLU A 234 8.37 10.94 -16.45
CA GLU A 234 9.40 11.90 -16.01
C GLU A 234 9.07 13.29 -16.58
N ILE A 235 9.01 14.30 -15.71
CA ILE A 235 8.74 15.68 -16.08
C ILE A 235 9.93 16.62 -15.83
N SER A 236 10.81 16.28 -14.89
CA SER A 236 12.06 17.01 -14.68
C SER A 236 13.13 16.16 -14.02
N THR A 237 14.38 16.59 -14.18
CA THR A 237 15.55 16.05 -13.49
C THR A 237 16.28 17.22 -12.81
N THR A 238 16.72 17.05 -11.56
CA THR A 238 17.41 18.08 -10.78
C THR A 238 18.49 17.45 -9.88
N ILE A 239 19.52 18.22 -9.54
CA ILE A 239 20.57 17.78 -8.60
C ILE A 239 20.26 18.35 -7.22
N GLY A 240 20.34 17.51 -6.19
CA GLY A 240 20.19 17.93 -4.80
C GLY A 240 21.30 18.91 -4.39
N THR A 241 20.93 19.97 -3.68
CA THR A 241 21.85 20.98 -3.13
C THR A 241 21.57 21.18 -1.63
N GLU A 242 22.26 22.13 -1.00
CA GLU A 242 21.94 22.56 0.38
C GLU A 242 20.70 23.46 0.44
N GLU A 243 20.25 23.98 -0.71
CA GLU A 243 19.05 24.81 -0.83
C GLU A 243 17.81 23.95 -1.08
N ALA A 244 16.62 24.56 -0.95
CA ALA A 244 15.39 23.86 -1.26
C ALA A 244 15.33 23.55 -2.76
N MET A 245 14.93 22.32 -3.10
CA MET A 245 14.62 21.97 -4.48
C MET A 245 13.28 22.59 -4.86
N GLU A 246 13.29 23.48 -5.85
CA GLU A 246 12.08 24.07 -6.40
C GLU A 246 11.47 23.15 -7.48
N LEU A 247 10.19 22.83 -7.31
CA LEU A 247 9.36 22.14 -8.28
C LEU A 247 8.39 23.17 -8.85
N SER A 248 8.71 23.72 -10.01
CA SER A 248 7.93 24.76 -10.69
C SER A 248 6.99 24.18 -11.74
N GLU A 249 5.92 24.92 -12.07
CA GLU A 249 4.93 24.55 -13.10
C GLU A 249 4.28 23.16 -12.90
N VAL A 250 4.21 22.72 -11.63
CA VAL A 250 3.49 21.51 -11.23
C VAL A 250 2.02 21.84 -10.98
N SER A 251 1.13 20.92 -11.34
CA SER A 251 -0.32 21.05 -11.16
C SER A 251 -0.73 20.66 -9.73
N SER A 252 -1.54 21.48 -9.08
CA SER A 252 -2.10 21.17 -7.76
C SER A 252 -3.02 19.93 -7.75
N GLY A 253 -3.50 19.49 -8.92
CA GLY A 253 -4.42 18.36 -9.06
C GLY A 253 -3.79 17.05 -9.51
N SER A 254 -2.46 16.98 -9.59
CA SER A 254 -1.71 15.82 -10.06
C SER A 254 -1.09 15.00 -8.92
N LEU A 255 -0.69 13.78 -9.25
CA LEU A 255 0.10 12.91 -8.38
C LEU A 255 1.55 12.87 -8.86
N TYR A 256 2.48 13.08 -7.94
CA TYR A 256 3.91 13.16 -8.22
C TYR A 256 4.71 12.11 -7.46
N TRP A 257 5.91 11.80 -7.95
CA TRP A 257 6.88 10.95 -7.28
C TRP A 257 8.29 11.46 -7.55
N LEU A 258 9.00 11.88 -6.50
CA LEU A 258 10.35 12.45 -6.58
C LEU A 258 11.36 11.37 -6.16
N VAL A 259 12.12 10.86 -7.11
CA VAL A 259 12.96 9.65 -6.94
C VAL A 259 14.43 10.01 -7.02
N ASN A 260 15.23 9.55 -6.06
CA ASN A 260 16.68 9.56 -6.18
C ASN A 260 17.14 8.46 -7.15
N THR A 261 17.86 8.82 -8.20
CA THR A 261 18.28 7.84 -9.24
C THR A 261 19.26 6.78 -8.72
N ASP A 262 19.97 7.07 -7.64
CA ASP A 262 20.88 6.13 -6.96
C ASP A 262 20.21 5.47 -5.75
N GLY A 263 18.90 5.68 -5.57
CA GLY A 263 18.10 5.18 -4.46
C GLY A 263 17.52 3.77 -4.69
N ASP A 264 16.68 3.37 -3.73
CA ASP A 264 15.99 2.07 -3.69
C ASP A 264 14.52 2.14 -4.11
N HIS A 265 14.04 3.31 -4.56
CA HIS A 265 12.64 3.57 -4.94
C HIS A 265 11.64 3.45 -3.78
N GLU A 266 12.10 3.65 -2.53
CA GLU A 266 11.23 3.74 -1.34
C GLU A 266 10.65 5.16 -1.12
N GLU A 267 10.95 6.09 -2.01
CA GLU A 267 10.31 7.40 -2.04
C GLU A 267 8.78 7.27 -2.18
N ARG A 268 8.04 8.17 -1.53
CA ARG A 268 6.58 8.14 -1.45
C ARG A 268 5.96 9.09 -2.47
N PRO A 269 4.90 8.68 -3.17
CA PRO A 269 4.11 9.59 -3.99
C PRO A 269 3.55 10.72 -3.15
N PHE A 270 3.29 11.86 -3.80
CA PHE A 270 2.77 13.02 -3.12
C PHE A 270 1.82 13.82 -3.99
N THR A 271 0.92 14.54 -3.34
CA THR A 271 0.08 15.57 -3.95
C THR A 271 0.48 16.94 -3.42
N ILE A 272 -0.04 17.99 -4.05
CA ILE A 272 0.15 19.36 -3.58
C ILE A 272 -1.18 19.86 -3.01
N GLU A 273 -1.18 20.21 -1.73
CA GLU A 273 -2.34 20.75 -1.02
C GLU A 273 -1.92 22.06 -0.35
N ASP A 274 -2.69 23.15 -0.56
CA ASP A 274 -2.37 24.48 -0.01
C ASP A 274 -0.91 24.94 -0.25
N SER A 275 -0.41 24.67 -1.47
CA SER A 275 0.99 24.95 -1.87
C SER A 275 2.05 24.22 -1.03
N GLN A 276 1.69 23.08 -0.44
CA GLN A 276 2.59 22.21 0.32
C GLN A 276 2.56 20.78 -0.21
N ILE A 277 3.68 20.07 -0.04
CA ILE A 277 3.80 18.66 -0.40
C ILE A 277 3.14 17.81 0.69
N VAL A 278 2.20 16.95 0.29
CA VAL A 278 1.56 15.95 1.15
C VAL A 278 1.90 14.56 0.63
N ARG A 279 2.63 13.77 1.42
CA ARG A 279 3.12 12.43 1.03
C ARG A 279 2.15 11.32 1.44
N TRP A 280 2.02 10.33 0.58
CA TRP A 280 1.10 9.20 0.70
C TRP A 280 1.81 7.87 0.59
#